data_AF-G3HGT7-F1
#
_entry.id   AF-G3HGT7-F1
#
_cell.length_a   1.000
_cell.length_b   1.000
_cell.length_c   1.000
_cell.angle_alpha   90.00
_cell.angle_beta   90.00
_cell.angle_gamma   90.00
#
_symmetry.space_group_name_H-M   'P 1'
#
loop_
_entity.id
_entity.type
_entity.pdbx_description
1 polymer ?
#
loop_
_entity_poly.entity_id
_entity_poly.type
_entity_poly.pdbx_seq_one_letter_code
_entity_poly.pdbx_strand_id
1 'polypeptide(L)'
;MKKIFVNKDLQRFNEDFLIHNATSLQHLLSGAKMMYFLDKSRQEKAIAIATRLDETIKDKNVKTLTKVSEALLDGSFGNCSSQYEEYRKACHNLLPLTSAFLPAVTDTALNRTIDPELLWPEI
;
A
#
# COMPACT_ATOMS: atom_id res chain seq x y z
N MET A 1 -7.58 -9.95 -37.55
CA MET A 1 -7.78 -9.28 -36.23
C MET A 1 -7.31 -7.83 -36.36
N LYS A 2 -8.22 -6.84 -36.33
CA LYS A 2 -7.81 -5.42 -36.30
C LYS A 2 -7.28 -5.13 -34.89
N LYS A 3 -6.01 -4.71 -34.77
CA LYS A 3 -5.45 -4.26 -33.49
C LYS A 3 -6.27 -3.07 -33.02
N ILE A 4 -6.95 -3.21 -31.88
CA ILE A 4 -7.78 -2.15 -31.27
C ILE A 4 -6.88 -0.97 -30.84
N PHE A 5 -5.63 -1.28 -30.52
CA PHE A 5 -4.57 -0.31 -30.29
C PHE A 5 -3.83 -0.03 -31.60
N VAL A 6 -4.24 1.03 -32.28
CA VAL A 6 -3.49 1.63 -33.38
C VAL A 6 -2.27 2.32 -32.77
N ASN A 7 -1.12 1.64 -32.75
CA ASN A 7 0.21 2.24 -32.54
C ASN A 7 0.43 3.14 -31.29
N LYS A 8 -0.38 3.03 -30.23
CA LYS A 8 -0.09 3.72 -28.97
C LYS A 8 0.85 2.88 -28.12
N ASP A 9 2.02 3.45 -27.85
CA ASP A 9 2.92 2.99 -26.80
C ASP A 9 2.14 2.92 -25.47
N LEU A 10 2.01 1.71 -24.94
CA LEU A 10 1.28 1.45 -23.69
C LEU A 10 1.91 2.17 -22.51
N GLN A 11 3.23 2.40 -22.56
CA GLN A 11 3.93 3.15 -21.52
C GLN A 11 3.46 4.60 -21.54
N ARG A 12 3.53 5.26 -22.70
CA ARG A 12 3.04 6.63 -22.87
C ARG A 12 1.57 6.78 -22.53
N PHE A 13 0.73 5.81 -22.92
CA PHE A 13 -0.69 5.82 -22.56
C PHE A 13 -0.90 5.77 -21.03
N ASN A 14 -0.15 4.92 -20.34
CA ASN A 14 -0.21 4.83 -18.88
C ASN A 14 0.32 6.10 -18.20
N GLU A 15 1.36 6.72 -18.76
CA GLU A 15 1.90 7.99 -18.27
C GLU A 15 0.88 9.12 -18.44
N ASP A 16 0.24 9.23 -19.60
CA ASP A 16 -0.84 10.18 -19.84
C ASP A 16 -1.99 9.93 -18.84
N PHE A 17 -2.39 8.67 -18.63
CA PHE A 17 -3.43 8.32 -17.65
C PHE A 17 -3.08 8.78 -16.22
N LEU A 18 -1.83 8.59 -15.80
CA LEU A 18 -1.36 9.03 -14.47
C LEU A 18 -1.34 10.55 -14.33
N ILE A 19 -0.95 11.28 -15.39
CA ILE A 19 -0.96 12.75 -15.40
C ILE A 19 -2.39 13.29 -15.25
N HIS A 20 -3.33 12.75 -16.03
CA HIS A 20 -4.72 13.22 -16.02
C HIS A 20 -5.45 12.91 -14.70
N ASN A 21 -5.02 11.87 -13.99
CA ASN A 21 -5.68 11.40 -12.76
C ASN A 21 -4.80 11.53 -11.52
N ALA A 22 -3.85 12.47 -11.53
CA ALA A 22 -2.81 12.59 -10.52
C ALA A 22 -3.33 12.73 -9.07
N THR A 23 -4.55 13.21 -8.86
CA THR A 23 -5.10 13.44 -7.52
C THR A 23 -5.93 12.28 -6.96
N SER A 24 -6.19 11.21 -7.72
CA SER A 24 -7.06 10.13 -7.25
C SER A 24 -6.25 8.89 -6.89
N LEU A 25 -6.29 8.49 -5.62
CA LEU A 25 -5.50 7.37 -5.13
C LEU A 25 -5.83 6.06 -5.87
N GLN A 26 -7.11 5.82 -6.16
CA GLN A 26 -7.53 4.66 -6.96
C GLN A 26 -6.90 4.64 -8.36
N HIS A 27 -6.86 5.78 -9.04
CA HIS A 27 -6.27 5.88 -10.38
C HIS A 27 -4.75 5.74 -10.33
N LEU A 28 -4.09 6.35 -9.33
CA LEU A 28 -2.66 6.18 -9.11
C LEU A 28 -2.31 4.71 -8.89
N LEU A 29 -3.08 3.98 -8.07
CA LEU A 29 -2.88 2.55 -7.86
C LEU A 29 -2.99 1.76 -9.18
N SER A 30 -4.02 2.01 -9.99
CA SER A 30 -4.19 1.34 -11.29
C SER A 30 -3.03 1.63 -12.25
N GLY A 31 -2.64 2.90 -12.38
CA GLY A 31 -1.54 3.30 -13.27
C GLY A 31 -0.18 2.83 -12.78
N ALA A 32 0.03 2.76 -11.47
CA ALA A 32 1.22 2.18 -10.86
C ALA A 32 1.32 0.68 -11.15
N LYS A 33 0.24 -0.09 -10.94
CA LYS A 33 0.22 -1.54 -11.28
C LYS A 33 0.56 -1.76 -12.75
N MET A 34 -0.02 -0.97 -13.64
CA MET A 34 0.29 -1.04 -15.07
C MET A 34 1.75 -0.64 -15.37
N MET A 35 2.30 0.36 -14.68
CA MET A 35 3.70 0.77 -14.83
C MET A 35 4.66 -0.39 -14.54
N TYR A 36 4.48 -1.08 -13.41
CA TYR A 36 5.30 -2.23 -13.06
C TYR A 36 5.00 -3.47 -13.94
N PHE A 37 3.76 -3.63 -14.40
CA PHE A 37 3.42 -4.69 -15.34
C PHE A 37 4.15 -4.54 -16.68
N LEU A 38 4.19 -3.32 -17.23
CA LEU A 38 4.84 -3.01 -18.50
C LEU A 38 6.37 -3.01 -18.39
N ASP A 39 6.92 -2.62 -17.24
CA ASP A 39 8.35 -2.57 -17.00
C ASP A 39 8.67 -2.85 -15.53
N LYS A 40 9.21 -4.04 -15.27
CA LYS A 40 9.56 -4.50 -13.93
C LYS A 40 10.68 -3.68 -13.29
N SER A 41 11.52 -3.01 -14.07
CA SER A 41 12.59 -2.15 -13.55
C SER A 41 12.06 -0.89 -12.86
N ARG A 42 10.80 -0.50 -13.15
CA ARG A 42 10.14 0.69 -12.60
C ARG A 42 9.41 0.45 -11.27
N GLN A 43 9.73 -0.65 -10.57
CA GLN A 43 9.05 -1.05 -9.32
C GLN A 43 9.01 0.08 -8.29
N GLU A 44 10.17 0.67 -7.98
CA GLU A 44 10.29 1.72 -6.96
C GLU A 44 9.40 2.93 -7.30
N LYS A 45 9.42 3.37 -8.55
CA LYS A 45 8.58 4.47 -9.04
C LYS A 45 7.09 4.12 -8.98
N ALA A 46 6.73 2.89 -9.33
CA ALA A 46 5.35 2.42 -9.26
C ALA A 46 4.83 2.42 -7.81
N ILE A 47 5.63 1.92 -6.86
CA ILE A 47 5.28 1.94 -5.44
C ILE A 47 5.11 3.37 -4.95
N ALA A 48 6.07 4.26 -5.22
CA ALA A 48 6.00 5.67 -4.82
C ALA A 48 4.73 6.38 -5.33
N ILE A 49 4.24 6.01 -6.51
CA ILE A 49 2.98 6.51 -7.07
C ILE A 49 1.77 5.92 -6.33
N ALA A 50 1.76 4.60 -6.09
CA ALA A 50 0.64 3.90 -5.45
C ALA A 50 0.48 4.29 -3.97
N THR A 51 1.57 4.61 -3.28
CA THR A 51 1.60 4.90 -1.84
C THR A 51 1.58 6.39 -1.51
N ARG A 52 1.34 7.26 -2.50
CA ARG A 52 1.32 8.71 -2.31
C ARG A 52 0.10 9.13 -1.49
N LEU A 53 0.33 9.81 -0.37
CA LEU A 53 -0.70 10.20 0.60
C LEU A 53 -0.71 11.69 0.98
N ASP A 54 -0.01 12.53 0.22
CA ASP A 54 0.05 13.98 0.45
C ASP A 54 -1.34 14.66 0.35
N GLU A 55 -1.40 15.94 0.69
CA GLU A 55 -2.65 16.72 0.76
C GLU A 55 -3.38 16.86 -0.58
N THR A 56 -2.69 16.69 -1.71
CA THR A 56 -3.29 16.78 -3.05
C THR A 56 -4.12 15.54 -3.39
N ILE A 57 -3.88 14.44 -2.67
CA ILE A 57 -4.53 13.15 -2.89
C ILE A 57 -5.91 13.16 -2.26
N LYS A 58 -6.89 12.98 -3.14
CA LYS A 58 -8.31 12.83 -2.81
C LYS A 58 -8.57 11.38 -2.38
N ASP A 59 -9.81 11.14 -1.99
CA ASP A 59 -10.33 9.78 -1.76
C ASP A 59 -9.52 8.88 -0.80
N LYS A 60 -8.77 9.46 0.16
CA LYS A 60 -8.05 8.75 1.25
C LYS A 60 -9.03 8.23 2.32
N ASN A 61 -9.77 7.17 2.00
CA ASN A 61 -10.70 6.49 2.90
C ASN A 61 -10.23 5.05 3.17
N VAL A 62 -10.83 4.39 4.14
CA VAL A 62 -10.46 3.01 4.53
C VAL A 62 -10.38 2.08 3.31
N LYS A 63 -11.40 2.09 2.44
CA LYS A 63 -11.47 1.19 1.29
C LYS A 63 -10.33 1.40 0.30
N THR A 64 -9.96 2.64 -0.01
CA THR A 64 -8.90 2.94 -0.98
C THR A 64 -7.52 2.65 -0.39
N LEU A 65 -7.31 3.04 0.87
CA LEU A 65 -6.06 2.77 1.56
C LEU A 65 -5.81 1.26 1.71
N THR A 66 -6.84 0.48 2.08
CA THR A 66 -6.73 -0.98 2.16
C THR A 66 -6.39 -1.62 0.82
N LYS A 67 -6.97 -1.15 -0.30
CA LYS A 67 -6.64 -1.68 -1.63
C LYS A 67 -5.17 -1.46 -2.02
N VAL A 68 -4.57 -0.34 -1.58
CA VAL A 68 -3.13 -0.11 -1.79
C VAL A 68 -2.32 -1.07 -0.92
N SER A 69 -2.69 -1.25 0.35
CA SER A 69 -2.04 -2.23 1.24
C SER A 69 -2.10 -3.65 0.68
N GLU A 70 -3.27 -4.08 0.20
CA GLU A 70 -3.45 -5.38 -0.47
C GLU A 70 -2.53 -5.52 -1.68
N ALA A 71 -2.42 -4.48 -2.51
CA ALA A 71 -1.55 -4.49 -3.68
C ALA A 71 -0.04 -4.60 -3.35
N LEU A 72 0.38 -4.11 -2.18
CA LEU A 72 1.76 -4.27 -1.71
C LEU A 72 2.02 -5.71 -1.22
N LEU A 73 0.98 -6.45 -0.85
CA LEU A 73 1.08 -7.82 -0.33
C LEU A 73 0.76 -8.91 -1.37
N ASP A 74 -0.10 -8.63 -2.34
CA ASP A 74 -0.62 -9.62 -3.31
C ASP A 74 0.35 -9.92 -4.47
N GLY A 75 1.53 -9.30 -4.47
CA GLY A 75 2.53 -9.44 -5.53
C GLY A 75 2.32 -8.54 -6.75
N SER A 76 1.32 -7.65 -6.75
CA SER A 76 1.08 -6.69 -7.84
C SER A 76 2.29 -5.81 -8.14
N PHE A 77 3.16 -5.61 -7.15
CA PHE A 77 4.40 -4.86 -7.27
C PHE A 77 5.64 -5.73 -6.99
N GLY A 78 5.53 -7.06 -6.92
CA GLY A 78 6.60 -7.92 -6.45
C GLY A 78 6.78 -7.86 -4.91
N ASN A 79 7.97 -8.14 -4.40
CA ASN A 79 8.25 -8.09 -2.96
C ASN A 79 8.28 -6.64 -2.46
N CYS A 80 7.35 -6.29 -1.56
CA CYS A 80 7.19 -4.93 -1.04
C CYS A 80 7.05 -4.87 0.49
N SER A 81 7.61 -5.83 1.24
CA SER A 81 7.40 -5.91 2.70
C SER A 81 7.81 -4.66 3.47
N SER A 82 8.92 -4.01 3.09
CA SER A 82 9.34 -2.76 3.74
C SER A 82 8.42 -1.59 3.41
N GLN A 83 8.05 -1.43 2.13
CA GLN A 83 7.15 -0.37 1.70
C GLN A 83 5.73 -0.56 2.23
N TYR A 84 5.29 -1.81 2.41
CA TYR A 84 4.06 -2.14 3.11
C TYR A 84 4.07 -1.62 4.55
N GLU A 85 5.13 -1.85 5.32
CA GLU A 85 5.21 -1.37 6.71
C GLU A 85 5.24 0.16 6.80
N GLU A 86 5.96 0.83 5.91
CA GLU A 86 5.96 2.29 5.83
C GLU A 86 4.57 2.83 5.50
N TYR A 87 3.92 2.25 4.49
CA TYR A 87 2.59 2.65 4.07
C TYR A 87 1.54 2.37 5.15
N ARG A 88 1.63 1.22 5.85
CA ARG A 88 0.77 0.88 6.99
C ARG A 88 0.88 1.94 8.09
N LYS A 89 2.11 2.33 8.47
CA LYS A 89 2.35 3.38 9.47
C LYS A 89 1.73 4.71 9.03
N ALA A 90 1.92 5.10 7.77
CA ALA A 90 1.32 6.32 7.22
C ALA A 90 -0.21 6.27 7.26
N CYS A 91 -0.81 5.14 6.90
CA CYS A 91 -2.26 4.93 6.98
C CYS A 91 -2.79 4.96 8.43
N HIS A 92 -2.04 4.40 9.38
CA HIS A 92 -2.39 4.47 10.81
C HIS A 92 -2.40 5.91 11.32
N ASN A 93 -1.44 6.74 10.90
CA ASN A 93 -1.43 8.16 11.26
C ASN A 93 -2.63 8.93 10.70
N LEU A 94 -3.11 8.56 9.50
CA LEU A 94 -4.30 9.16 8.89
C LEU A 94 -5.59 8.65 9.54
N LEU A 95 -5.66 7.37 9.90
CA LEU A 95 -6.84 6.71 10.43
C LEU A 95 -6.51 5.82 11.64
N PRO A 96 -6.23 6.41 12.82
CA PRO A 96 -5.67 5.69 13.98
C PRO A 96 -6.54 4.53 14.48
N LEU A 97 -7.84 4.61 14.27
CA LEU A 97 -8.83 3.64 14.77
C LEU A 97 -9.09 2.49 13.78
N THR A 98 -8.46 2.49 12.60
CA THR A 98 -8.71 1.45 11.59
C THR A 98 -7.88 0.20 11.89
N SER A 99 -8.54 -0.91 12.18
CA SER A 99 -7.89 -2.19 12.52
C SER A 99 -6.94 -2.71 11.46
N ALA A 100 -7.24 -2.48 10.17
CA ALA A 100 -6.40 -2.89 9.05
C ALA A 100 -5.00 -2.26 9.04
N PHE A 101 -4.79 -1.16 9.79
CA PHE A 101 -3.50 -0.46 9.85
C PHE A 101 -2.86 -0.51 11.24
N LEU A 102 -3.42 -1.26 12.18
CA LEU A 102 -2.80 -1.42 13.50
C LEU A 102 -1.41 -2.06 13.37
N PRO A 103 -0.46 -1.70 14.25
CA PRO A 103 0.80 -2.44 14.33
C PRO A 103 0.48 -3.90 14.62
N ALA A 104 1.26 -4.82 14.04
CA ALA A 104 1.26 -6.19 14.53
C ALA A 104 1.53 -6.12 16.03
N VAL A 105 0.66 -6.75 16.82
CA VAL A 105 0.87 -6.88 18.26
C VAL A 105 2.10 -7.77 18.39
N THR A 106 3.27 -7.19 18.58
CA THR A 106 4.45 -7.95 18.94
C THR A 106 4.17 -8.56 20.31
N ASP A 107 4.33 -9.88 20.46
CA ASP A 107 4.12 -10.64 21.71
C ASP A 107 4.83 -10.02 22.94
N THR A 108 5.78 -9.12 22.72
CA THR A 108 6.46 -8.32 23.75
C THR A 108 5.53 -7.42 24.58
N ALA A 109 4.32 -7.08 24.10
CA ALA A 109 3.35 -6.32 24.89
C ALA A 109 2.52 -7.19 25.86
N LEU A 110 2.35 -8.48 25.58
CA LEU A 110 1.60 -9.42 26.42
C LEU A 110 2.46 -10.00 27.57
N ASN A 111 3.79 -9.97 27.43
CA ASN A 111 4.72 -10.42 28.48
C ASN A 111 5.04 -9.38 29.57
N ARG A 112 4.53 -8.14 29.48
CA ARG A 112 4.80 -7.10 30.50
C ARG A 112 3.76 -7.04 31.63
N THR A 113 2.75 -7.90 31.63
CA THR A 113 1.69 -7.92 32.65
C THR A 113 1.61 -9.23 33.44
N ILE A 114 2.50 -10.19 33.21
CA ILE A 114 2.55 -11.42 34.01
C ILE A 114 3.80 -11.33 34.88
N ASP A 115 3.63 -10.90 36.13
CA ASP A 115 4.66 -11.06 37.16
C ASP A 115 4.80 -12.58 37.44
N PRO A 116 5.97 -13.20 37.18
CA PRO A 116 6.18 -14.62 37.45
C PRO A 116 6.00 -14.98 38.94
N GLU A 117 6.11 -13.99 39.82
CA GLU A 117 6.01 -14.11 41.28
C GLU A 117 4.57 -14.34 41.78
N LEU A 118 3.55 -14.12 40.94
CA LEU A 118 2.14 -14.35 41.32
C LEU A 118 1.62 -15.77 40.99
N LEU A 119 2.42 -16.62 40.36
CA LEU A 119 1.94 -17.90 39.85
C LEU A 119 1.99 -19.06 40.88
N TRP A 120 2.65 -18.89 42.02
CA TRP A 120 2.85 -19.98 42.99
C TRP A 120 2.79 -19.44 44.43
N PRO A 121 1.63 -19.42 45.12
CA PRO A 121 1.65 -19.37 46.57
C PRO A 121 2.19 -20.72 47.06
N GLU A 122 3.39 -20.70 47.62
CA GLU A 122 3.98 -21.84 48.33
C GLU A 122 2.95 -22.40 49.33
N ILE A 123 2.58 -23.67 49.16
CA ILE A 123 1.90 -24.50 50.17
C ILE A 123 2.91 -25.55 50.61
#